data_AF-A0A7C7V1I0-F1
#
_entry.id   AF-A0A7C7V1I0-F1
#
_cell.length_a   1.000
_cell.length_b   1.000
_cell.length_c   1.000
_cell.angle_alpha   90.00
_cell.angle_beta   90.00
_cell.angle_gamma   90.00
#
_symmetry.space_group_name_H-M   'P 1'
#
loop_
_entity.id
_entity.type
_entity.pdbx_description
1 polymer ?
#
loop_
_entity_poly.entity_id
_entity_poly.type
_entity_poly.pdbx_seq_one_letter_code
_entity_poly.pdbx_strand_id
1 'polypeptide(L)' 'MCEAGSESAAEPDHTLYRRSLELVRAEFENRTWEAFWRTAVDGRPAREVAEELDMSRLAVYQAESRVLRPLRQELAGLF' A
#
# COMPACT_ATOMS: atom_id res chain seq x y z
N MET A 1 8.50 -27.43 32.88
CA MET A 1 7.37 -26.47 32.96
C MET A 1 7.38 -25.72 31.64
N CYS A 2 6.24 -25.70 30.95
CA CYS A 2 6.12 -25.51 29.51
C CYS A 2 6.76 -24.25 28.93
N GLU A 3 7.46 -24.45 27.81
CA GLU A 3 7.77 -23.43 26.82
C GLU A 3 6.44 -22.99 26.18
N ALA A 4 6.00 -21.76 26.47
CA ALA A 4 4.92 -21.15 25.71
C ALA A 4 5.55 -20.48 24.49
N GLY A 5 5.78 -21.30 23.46
CA GLY A 5 5.95 -20.83 22.10
C GLY A 5 4.76 -19.94 21.75
N SER A 6 5.02 -18.65 21.58
CA SER A 6 4.05 -17.72 21.01
C SER A 6 4.08 -17.92 19.50
N GLU A 7 3.60 -19.08 19.06
CA GLU A 7 3.32 -19.37 17.66
C GLU A 7 2.02 -18.63 17.30
N SER A 8 2.16 -17.34 17.01
CA SER A 8 1.06 -16.56 16.46
C SER A 8 0.90 -16.96 15.01
N ALA A 9 0.00 -17.91 14.75
CA ALA A 9 -0.53 -18.24 13.44
C ALA A 9 -1.24 -17.01 12.86
N ALA A 10 -0.48 -16.04 12.38
CA ALA A 10 -0.97 -15.13 11.37
C ALA A 10 -1.09 -15.96 10.10
N GLU A 11 -2.31 -16.09 9.61
CA GLU A 11 -2.62 -16.67 8.31
C GLU A 11 -1.53 -16.24 7.29
N PRO A 12 -0.85 -17.18 6.63
CA PRO A 12 0.43 -16.91 5.97
C PRO A 12 0.35 -15.79 4.93
N ASP A 13 -0.81 -15.64 4.28
CA ASP A 13 -1.11 -14.56 3.35
C ASP A 13 -1.06 -13.16 4.00
N HIS A 14 -1.73 -12.96 5.14
CA HIS A 14 -1.87 -11.63 5.74
C HIS A 14 -0.53 -10.99 6.15
N THR A 15 0.43 -11.82 6.57
CA THR A 15 1.78 -11.36 6.93
C THR A 15 2.60 -11.00 5.69
N LEU A 16 2.45 -11.75 4.60
CA LEU A 16 3.12 -11.48 3.33
C LEU A 16 2.60 -10.18 2.71
N TYR A 17 1.27 -10.02 2.61
CA TYR A 17 0.67 -8.79 2.08
C TYR A 17 1.10 -7.54 2.85
N ARG A 18 1.12 -7.60 4.19
CA ARG A 18 1.58 -6.47 5.02
C ARG A 18 3.03 -6.12 4.76
N ARG A 19 3.92 -7.12 4.71
CA ARG A 19 5.35 -6.88 4.43
C ARG A 19 5.57 -6.32 3.03
N SER A 20 4.87 -6.83 2.02
CA SER A 20 4.94 -6.30 0.66
C SER A 20 4.48 -4.83 0.61
N LEU A 21 3.40 -4.47 1.32
CA LEU A 21 2.95 -3.09 1.42
C LEU A 21 3.97 -2.18 2.10
N GLU A 22 4.63 -2.65 3.15
CA GLU A 22 5.68 -1.88 3.84
C GLU A 22 6.91 -1.64 2.95
N LEU A 23 7.33 -2.65 2.19
CA LEU A 23 8.44 -2.53 1.23
C LEU A 23 8.09 -1.53 0.13
N VAL A 24 6.92 -1.70 -0.50
CA VAL A 24 6.46 -0.78 -1.55
C VAL A 24 6.31 0.63 -1.00
N ARG A 25 5.75 0.81 0.21
CA ARG A 25 5.63 2.13 0.86
C ARG A 25 6.97 2.84 0.97
N ALA A 26 8.03 2.11 1.31
CA ALA A 26 9.36 2.69 1.50
C ALA A 26 9.99 3.22 0.20
N GLU A 27 9.51 2.80 -0.97
CA GLU A 27 10.00 3.25 -2.28
C GLU A 27 9.38 4.57 -2.76
N PHE A 28 8.32 5.05 -2.09
CA PHE A 28 7.60 6.25 -2.51
C PHE A 28 7.67 7.38 -1.49
N GLU A 29 7.62 8.62 -1.98
CA GLU A 29 7.44 9.78 -1.12
C GLU A 29 6.12 9.67 -0.33
N ASN A 30 6.12 10.15 0.91
CA ASN A 30 4.96 10.03 1.80
C ASN A 30 3.67 10.59 1.17
N ARG A 31 3.76 11.71 0.44
CA ARG A 31 2.60 12.31 -0.27
C ARG A 31 2.05 11.41 -1.38
N THR A 32 2.91 10.69 -2.09
CA THR A 32 2.52 9.76 -3.16
C THR A 32 1.87 8.54 -2.57
N TRP A 33 2.43 8.00 -1.48
CA TRP A 33 1.84 6.91 -0.73
C TRP A 33 0.45 7.29 -0.18
N GLU A 34 0.35 8.46 0.44
CA GLU A 34 -0.90 8.95 1.03
C GLU A 34 -1.98 9.23 -0.02
N ALA A 35 -1.60 9.77 -1.19
CA ALA A 35 -2.50 9.92 -2.32
C ALA A 35 -3.07 8.56 -2.77
N PHE A 36 -2.20 7.56 -2.95
CA PHE A 36 -2.63 6.20 -3.27
C PHE A 36 -3.54 5.60 -2.20
N TRP A 37 -3.15 5.68 -0.92
CA TRP A 37 -3.92 5.06 0.16
C TRP A 37 -5.32 5.65 0.24
N ARG A 38 -5.44 6.98 0.21
CA ARG A 38 -6.72 7.66 0.29
C ARG A 38 -7.62 7.36 -0.91
N THR A 39 -7.07 7.19 -2.12
CA THR A 39 -7.91 6.88 -3.29
C THR A 39 -8.22 5.39 -3.44
N ALA A 40 -7.22 4.52 -3.32
CA ALA A 40 -7.35 3.10 -3.61
C ALA A 40 -7.86 2.27 -2.42
N VAL A 41 -7.51 2.65 -1.19
CA VAL A 41 -7.90 1.93 0.03
C VAL A 41 -9.10 2.59 0.69
N ASP A 42 -9.06 3.91 0.90
CA ASP A 42 -10.16 4.64 1.56
C ASP A 42 -11.29 5.04 0.57
N GLY A 43 -11.10 4.85 -0.74
CA GLY A 43 -12.11 5.15 -1.76
C GLY A 43 -12.42 6.63 -1.94
N ARG A 44 -11.54 7.54 -1.48
CA ARG A 44 -11.78 8.98 -1.53
C ARG A 44 -11.66 9.54 -2.95
N PRO A 45 -12.45 10.56 -3.31
CA PRO A 45 -12.36 11.17 -4.63
C PRO A 45 -10.98 11.82 -4.87
N ALA A 46 -10.35 11.49 -6.00
CA ALA A 46 -9.04 12.03 -6.36
C ALA A 46 -8.97 13.58 -6.39
N ARG A 47 -10.11 14.27 -6.58
CA ARG A 47 -10.18 15.74 -6.49
C ARG A 47 -9.91 16.24 -5.06
N GLU A 48 -10.52 15.60 -4.06
CA GLU A 48 -10.44 16.03 -2.66
C GLU A 48 -9.06 15.70 -2.10
N VAL A 49 -8.55 14.53 -2.46
CA VAL A 49 -7.18 14.12 -2.12
C VAL A 49 -6.14 15.06 -2.76
N ALA A 50 -6.37 15.49 -4.01
CA ALA A 50 -5.50 16.45 -4.68
C ALA A 50 -5.47 17.81 -3.95
N GLU A 51 -6.64 18.33 -3.57
CA GLU A 51 -6.75 19.59 -2.82
C GLU A 51 -6.08 19.50 -1.44
N GLU A 52 -6.27 18.40 -0.71
CA GLU A 52 -5.72 18.23 0.63
C GLU A 52 -4.21 18.00 0.67
N LEU A 53 -3.65 17.37 -0.36
CA LEU A 53 -2.22 17.06 -0.46
C LEU A 53 -1.43 18.10 -1.27
N ASP A 54 -2.08 19.19 -1.70
CA ASP A 54 -1.50 20.19 -2.61
C ASP A 54 -0.89 19.56 -3.87
N MET A 55 -1.65 18.63 -4.46
CA MET A 55 -1.27 17.88 -5.66
C MET A 55 -2.21 18.23 -6.81
N SER A 56 -1.76 18.02 -8.05
CA SER A 56 -2.69 18.00 -9.18
C SER A 56 -3.48 16.69 -9.19
N ARG A 57 -4.71 16.70 -9.70
CA ARG A 57 -5.51 15.48 -9.91
C ARG A 57 -4.74 14.44 -10.74
N LEU A 58 -3.98 14.89 -11.74
CA LEU A 58 -3.13 14.03 -12.55
C LEU A 58 -2.02 13.38 -11.71
N ALA A 59 -1.40 14.11 -10.77
CA ALA A 59 -0.41 13.56 -9.87
C ALA A 59 -1.00 12.50 -8.92
N VAL A 60 -2.25 12.64 -8.49
CA VAL A 60 -2.96 11.61 -7.70
C VAL A 60 -3.16 10.33 -8.52
N TYR A 61 -3.66 10.42 -9.75
CA TYR A 61 -3.80 9.23 -10.62
C TYR A 61 -2.45 8.58 -10.95
N GLN A 62 -1.40 9.39 -11.13
CA GLN A 62 -0.05 8.87 -11.30
C GLN A 62 0.46 8.17 -10.05
N ALA A 63 0.21 8.71 -8.86
CA ALA A 63 0.57 8.08 -7.60
C ALA A 63 -0.07 6.69 -7.48
N GLU A 64 -1.37 6.59 -7.75
CA GLU A 64 -2.10 5.32 -7.73
C GLU A 64 -1.48 4.29 -8.69
N SER A 65 -1.23 4.70 -9.94
CA SER A 65 -0.64 3.81 -10.95
C SER A 65 0.80 3.38 -10.61
N ARG A 66 1.59 4.30 -10.03
CA ARG A 66 2.98 4.05 -9.64
C ARG A 66 3.09 3.08 -8.46
N VAL A 67 2.15 3.14 -7.52
CA VAL A 67 2.12 2.23 -6.36
C VAL A 67 1.50 0.87 -6.71
N LEU A 68 0.44 0.83 -7.53
CA LEU A 68 -0.19 -0.43 -7.94
C LEU A 68 0.70 -1.30 -8.84
N ARG A 69 1.56 -0.70 -9.66
CA ARG A 69 2.42 -1.45 -10.58
C ARG A 69 3.37 -2.42 -9.87
N PRO A 70 4.23 -2.00 -8.93
CA PRO A 70 5.11 -2.91 -8.20
C PRO A 70 4.29 -3.90 -7.36
N LEU A 71 3.19 -3.48 -6.71
CA LEU A 71 2.33 -4.42 -5.97
C LEU A 71 1.82 -5.56 -6.85
N ARG A 72 1.36 -5.26 -8.07
CA ARG A 72 0.92 -6.30 -9.01
C ARG A 72 2.07 -7.18 -9.48
N GLN A 73 3.28 -6.63 -9.64
CA GLN A 73 4.46 -7.40 -10.05
C GLN A 73 4.93 -8.35 -8.94
N GLU A 74 5.01 -7.86 -7.69
CA GLU A 74 5.34 -8.65 -6.52
C GLU A 74 4.34 -9.79 -6.32
N LEU A 75 3.03 -9.50 -6.46
CA LEU A 75 1.99 -10.52 -6.31
C LEU A 75 1.92 -11.49 -7.51
N ALA A 76 2.20 -11.02 -8.74
CA ALA A 76 2.20 -11.89 -9.92
C ALA A 76 3.36 -12.91 -9.89
N GLY A 77 4.44 -12.66 -9.15
CA GLY A 77 5.52 -13.63 -8.93
C GLY A 77 5.19 -14.72 -7.89
N LEU A 78 4.05 -14.63 -7.22
CA LEU A 78 3.64 -15.55 -6.14
C LEU A 78 2.62 -16.61 -6.57
N PHE A 79 2.07 -16.52 -7.79
CA PHE A 79 1.09 -17.46 -8.37
C PHE A 79 1.64 -18.07 -9.67
#